data_AF-A0AAU7WN58-F1
#
_entry.id   AF-A0AAU7WN58-F1
#
_cell.length_a   1.000
_cell.length_b   1.000
_cell.length_c   1.000
_cell.angle_alpha   90.00
_cell.angle_beta   90.00
_cell.angle_gamma   90.00
#
_symmetry.space_group_name_H-M   'P 1'
#
loop_
_entity.id
_entity.type
_entity.pdbx_description
1 polymer ?
#
loop_
_entity_poly.entity_id
_entity_poly.type
_entity_poly.pdbx_seq_one_letter_code
_entity_poly.pdbx_strand_id
1 'polypeptide(L)'
;MLKVEIDEQEVRNLYLERIEEKLKQVDAELVFWDSAELKRRTGMSWNTILKEFFYDERFPKYKVGRDWRFPAEETKQFLLTWLKEQPRH
;
A
#
# COMPACT_ATOMS: atom_id res chain seq x y z
N MET A 1 43.95 13.70 7.90
CA MET A 1 42.60 13.32 8.37
C MET A 1 41.65 14.43 7.97
N LEU A 2 40.74 14.19 7.04
CA LEU A 2 39.70 15.15 6.65
C LEU A 2 38.65 15.18 7.77
N LYS A 3 38.56 16.30 8.50
CA LYS A 3 37.44 16.56 9.41
C LYS A 3 36.26 16.99 8.56
N VAL A 4 35.29 16.11 8.41
CA VAL A 4 33.97 16.45 7.88
C VAL A 4 33.23 17.13 9.04
N GLU A 5 33.20 18.46 9.04
CA GLU A 5 32.28 19.22 9.89
C GLU A 5 30.91 19.14 9.25
N ILE A 6 30.05 18.30 9.82
CA ILE A 6 28.67 18.15 9.37
C ILE A 6 27.91 19.37 9.88
N ASP A 7 27.41 20.20 8.96
CA ASP A 7 26.51 21.30 9.29
C ASP A 7 25.16 20.71 9.74
N GLU A 8 24.93 20.70 11.05
CA GLU A 8 23.71 20.17 11.66
C GLU A 8 22.44 20.86 11.14
N GLN A 9 22.54 22.12 10.68
CA GLN A 9 21.43 22.88 10.14
C GLN A 9 21.06 22.40 8.73
N GLU A 10 22.06 22.11 7.90
CA GLU A 10 21.86 21.57 6.55
C GLU A 10 21.24 20.16 6.60
N VAL A 11 21.71 19.35 7.55
CA VAL A 11 21.14 18.02 7.83
C VAL A 11 19.68 18.11 8.27
N ARG A 12 19.34 19.07 9.14
CA ARG A 12 17.95 19.29 9.60
C ARG A 12 17.01 19.69 8.46
N ASN A 13 17.48 20.55 7.56
CA ASN A 13 16.68 21.00 6.41
C ASN A 13 16.42 19.84 5.44
N LEU A 14 17.44 19.01 5.17
CA LEU A 14 17.30 17.82 4.34
C LEU A 14 16.31 16.80 4.93
N TYR A 15 16.27 16.67 6.27
CA TYR A 15 15.29 15.83 6.94
C TYR A 15 13.85 16.34 6.76
N LEU A 16 13.64 17.66 6.92
CA LEU A 16 12.31 18.27 6.76
C LEU A 16 11.80 18.16 5.33
N GLU A 17 12.67 18.36 4.34
CA GLU A 17 12.33 18.25 2.92
C GLU A 17 11.91 16.82 2.55
N ARG A 18 12.66 15.80 3.01
CA ARG A 18 12.26 14.39 2.83
C ARG A 18 10.96 14.02 3.53
N ILE A 19 10.67 14.63 4.68
CA ILE A 19 9.41 14.44 5.38
C ILE A 19 8.26 15.08 4.60
N GLU A 20 8.44 16.29 4.07
CA GLU A 20 7.45 16.97 3.23
C GLU A 20 7.20 16.25 1.90
N GLU A 21 8.23 15.69 1.27
CA GLU A 21 8.07 14.85 0.07
C GLU A 21 7.28 13.57 0.37
N LYS A 22 7.56 12.92 1.50
CA LYS A 22 6.78 11.77 1.96
C LYS A 22 5.36 12.15 2.39
N LEU A 23 5.15 13.36 2.91
CA LEU A 23 3.82 13.88 3.27
C LEU A 23 3.00 14.28 2.04
N LYS A 24 3.63 14.79 0.97
CA LYS A 24 2.96 15.01 -0.33
C LYS A 24 2.58 13.71 -1.04
N GLN A 25 3.25 12.60 -0.69
CA GLN A 25 2.85 11.24 -1.06
C GLN A 25 1.78 10.64 -0.14
N VAL A 26 1.24 11.39 0.83
CA VAL A 26 0.03 11.01 1.55
C VAL A 26 -1.13 11.13 0.57
N ASP A 27 -1.24 10.05 -0.22
CA ASP A 27 -2.44 9.43 -0.76
C ASP A 27 -3.68 10.10 -0.16
N ALA A 28 -4.47 10.77 -0.99
CA ALA A 28 -5.88 10.96 -0.64
C ALA A 28 -6.45 9.55 -0.49
N GLU A 29 -6.50 9.05 0.74
CA GLU A 29 -6.76 7.65 1.04
C GLU A 29 -8.17 7.34 0.53
N LEU A 30 -8.24 6.63 -0.60
CA LEU A 30 -9.51 6.26 -1.20
C LEU A 30 -10.29 5.46 -0.17
N VAL A 31 -11.57 5.80 0.05
CA VAL A 31 -12.44 5.03 0.96
C VAL A 31 -12.59 3.59 0.47
N PHE A 32 -12.56 3.37 -0.85
CA PHE A 32 -12.59 2.06 -1.46
C PHE A 32 -11.74 2.01 -2.74
N TRP A 33 -11.23 0.82 -3.04
CA TRP A 33 -10.53 0.50 -4.28
C TRP A 33 -11.49 -0.16 -5.27
N ASP A 34 -11.20 0.03 -6.55
CA ASP A 34 -11.75 -0.81 -7.61
C ASP A 34 -10.75 -1.91 -7.99
N SER A 35 -11.12 -2.75 -8.96
CA SER A 35 -10.23 -3.82 -9.43
C SER A 35 -8.93 -3.30 -10.08
N ALA A 36 -8.92 -2.09 -10.64
CA ALA A 36 -7.73 -1.51 -11.23
C ALA A 36 -6.74 -1.07 -10.15
N GLU A 37 -7.23 -0.38 -9.12
CA GLU A 37 -6.47 0.07 -7.97
C GLU A 37 -5.97 -1.10 -7.12
N LEU A 38 -6.79 -2.15 -6.92
CA LEU A 38 -6.35 -3.36 -6.24
C LEU A 38 -5.15 -4.02 -6.97
N LYS A 39 -5.20 -4.14 -8.30
CA LYS A 39 -4.07 -4.62 -9.09
C LYS A 39 -2.85 -3.72 -8.96
N ARG A 40 -3.04 -2.40 -9.01
CA ARG A 40 -1.95 -1.41 -8.88
C ARG A 40 -1.26 -1.52 -7.51
N ARG A 41 -2.03 -1.61 -6.43
CA ARG A 41 -1.50 -1.68 -5.05
C ARG A 41 -0.86 -3.02 -4.72
N THR A 42 -1.39 -4.12 -5.24
CA THR A 42 -0.82 -5.46 -5.00
C THR A 42 0.31 -5.80 -5.96
N GLY A 43 0.41 -5.12 -7.11
CA GLY A 43 1.32 -5.51 -8.19
C GLY A 43 0.93 -6.82 -8.88
N MET A 44 -0.27 -7.35 -8.62
CA MET A 44 -0.73 -8.65 -9.11
C MET A 44 -1.65 -8.52 -10.32
N SER A 45 -1.58 -9.51 -11.21
CA SER A 45 -2.58 -9.66 -12.28
C SER A 45 -3.94 -10.02 -11.70
N TRP A 46 -5.03 -9.72 -12.42
CA TRP A 46 -6.37 -10.12 -11.97
C TRP A 46 -6.50 -11.63 -11.78
N ASN A 47 -5.93 -12.42 -12.69
CA ASN A 47 -5.96 -13.88 -12.61
C ASN A 47 -5.21 -14.40 -11.36
N THR A 48 -4.09 -13.75 -11.00
CA THR A 48 -3.37 -14.04 -9.76
C THR A 48 -4.25 -13.73 -8.55
N ILE A 49 -4.85 -12.53 -8.49
CA ILE A 49 -5.75 -12.15 -7.40
C ILE A 49 -6.89 -13.16 -7.23
N LEU A 50 -7.53 -13.56 -8.35
CA LEU A 50 -8.59 -14.57 -8.35
C LEU A 50 -8.13 -15.91 -7.77
N LYS A 51 -6.92 -16.35 -8.13
CA LYS A 51 -6.36 -17.63 -7.68
C LYS A 51 -5.93 -17.60 -6.21
N GLU A 52 -5.31 -16.51 -5.78
CA GLU A 52 -4.58 -16.46 -4.51
C GLU A 52 -5.48 -16.13 -3.31
N PHE A 53 -6.35 -15.11 -3.41
CA PHE A 53 -7.12 -14.66 -2.24
C PHE A 53 -8.53 -14.13 -2.52
N PHE A 54 -8.92 -13.93 -3.78
CA PHE A 54 -10.23 -13.31 -4.07
C PHE A 54 -11.41 -14.10 -3.52
N TYR A 55 -11.33 -15.43 -3.55
CA TYR A 55 -12.37 -16.32 -3.05
C TYR A 55 -12.25 -16.65 -1.56
N ASP A 56 -11.27 -16.08 -0.85
CA ASP A 56 -11.23 -16.14 0.61
C ASP A 56 -12.48 -15.44 1.16
N GLU A 57 -13.18 -16.09 2.09
CA GLU A 57 -14.38 -15.54 2.73
C GLU A 57 -14.05 -14.29 3.57
N ARG A 58 -12.81 -14.20 4.07
CA ARG A 58 -12.31 -13.06 4.85
C ARG A 58 -11.97 -11.85 3.96
N PHE A 59 -11.90 -12.02 2.64
CA PHE A 59 -11.53 -10.93 1.73
C PHE A 59 -12.69 -9.92 1.56
N PRO A 60 -12.51 -8.64 1.95
CA PRO A 60 -13.59 -7.65 1.99
C PRO A 60 -13.92 -7.14 0.57
N LYS A 61 -14.85 -7.83 -0.10
CA LYS A 61 -15.30 -7.53 -1.47
C LYS A 61 -16.81 -7.28 -1.52
N TYR A 62 -17.22 -6.21 -2.19
CA TYR A 62 -18.62 -5.86 -2.39
C TYR A 62 -18.90 -5.68 -3.87
N LYS A 63 -19.95 -6.32 -4.38
CA LYS A 63 -20.41 -6.12 -5.74
C LYS A 63 -21.42 -4.97 -5.78
N VAL A 64 -21.04 -3.85 -6.39
CA VAL A 64 -21.88 -2.66 -6.51
C VAL A 64 -22.20 -2.45 -7.98
N GLY A 65 -23.44 -2.81 -8.36
CA GLY A 65 -23.84 -2.85 -9.77
C GLY A 65 -23.05 -3.91 -10.54
N ARG A 66 -22.25 -3.48 -11.51
CA ARG A 66 -21.41 -4.36 -12.34
C ARG A 66 -19.98 -4.51 -11.81
N ASP A 67 -19.56 -3.61 -10.92
CA ASP A 67 -18.17 -3.49 -10.50
C ASP A 67 -17.95 -4.02 -9.09
N TRP A 68 -16.70 -4.37 -8.80
CA TRP A 68 -16.24 -4.70 -7.46
C TRP A 68 -15.67 -3.47 -6.76
N ARG A 69 -15.99 -3.36 -5.46
CA ARG A 69 -15.47 -2.35 -4.54
C ARG A 69 -14.87 -3.03 -3.32
N PHE A 70 -13.72 -2.53 -2.87
CA PHE A 70 -12.95 -3.08 -1.77
C PHE A 70 -12.66 -1.96 -0.76
N PRO A 71 -13.20 -1.98 0.47
CA PRO A 71 -12.90 -0.94 1.46
C PRO A 71 -11.40 -0.90 1.72
N ALA A 72 -10.77 0.26 1.52
CA ALA A 72 -9.32 0.34 1.42
C ALA A 72 -8.60 -0.15 2.69
N GLU A 73 -9.06 0.30 3.85
CA GLU A 73 -8.45 -0.05 5.13
C GLU A 73 -8.60 -1.54 5.43
N GLU A 74 -9.82 -2.09 5.33
CA GLU A 74 -10.08 -3.52 5.55
C GLU A 74 -9.28 -4.40 4.59
N THR A 75 -9.21 -4.00 3.31
CA THR A 75 -8.48 -4.73 2.28
C THR A 75 -6.99 -4.74 2.58
N LYS A 76 -6.42 -3.61 3.01
CA LYS A 76 -5.02 -3.51 3.43
C LYS A 76 -4.71 -4.42 4.61
N GLN A 77 -5.55 -4.43 5.64
CA GLN A 77 -5.37 -5.30 6.81
C GLN A 77 -5.45 -6.78 6.43
N PHE A 78 -6.42 -7.15 5.59
CA PHE A 78 -6.52 -8.50 5.04
C PHE A 78 -5.25 -8.89 4.29
N LEU A 79 -4.79 -8.06 3.34
CA LEU A 79 -3.63 -8.37 2.50
C LEU A 79 -2.35 -8.54 3.32
N LEU A 80 -2.14 -7.73 4.36
CA LEU A 80 -0.99 -7.88 5.26
C LEU A 80 -1.04 -9.17 6.07
N THR A 81 -2.24 -9.60 6.48
CA THR A 81 -2.45 -10.86 7.19
C THR A 81 -2.21 -12.03 6.24
N TRP A 82 -2.89 -12.05 5.10
CA TRP A 82 -2.73 -13.04 4.03
C TRP A 82 -1.27 -13.20 3.60
N LEU A 83 -0.50 -12.11 3.47
CA LEU A 83 0.91 -12.16 3.09
C LEU A 83 1.77 -12.85 4.15
N LYS A 84 1.47 -12.67 5.44
CA LYS A 84 2.19 -13.31 6.55
C LYS A 84 1.89 -14.82 6.66
N GLU A 85 0.75 -15.26 6.14
CA GLU A 85 0.35 -16.67 6.08
C GLU A 85 1.08 -17.44 4.96
N GLN A 86 1.75 -16.74 4.03
CA GLN A 86 2.47 -17.38 2.94
C GLN A 86 3.77 -18.07 3.42
N PRO A 87 4.20 -19.17 2.76
CA PRO A 87 5.47 -19.81 3.06
C PRO A 87 6.64 -18.82 2.96
N ARG A 88 7.54 -18.83 3.96
CA ARG A 88 8.79 -18.08 3.93
C ARG A 88 9.91 -18.97 3.41
N HIS A 89 10.69 -18.46 2.46
CA HIS A 89 11.94 -19.07 2.01
C HIS A 89 13.12 -18.57 2.83
#